data_AF-A0A8T4GXZ0-F1
#
_entry.id   AF-A0A8T4GXZ0-F1
#
_cell.length_a   1.000
_cell.length_b   1.000
_cell.length_c   1.000
_cell.angle_alpha   90.00
_cell.angle_beta   90.00
_cell.angle_gamma   90.00
#
_symmetry.space_group_name_H-M   'P 1'
#
loop_
_entity.id
_entity.type
_entity.pdbx_description
1 polymer ?
#
loop_
_entity_poly.entity_id
_entity_poly.type
_entity_poly.pdbx_seq_one_letter_code
_entity_poly.pdbx_strand_id
1 'polypeptide(L)'
;MSDSVGGPAPSDRLPDTLIEAVDRLGMSELRALMSHVEQRIESLRTPLSEEIEAEAAGELLGIENHGVYALVRMRPPGPDGEVSEAEPASLYHVSRERGLDGEESLHWAYLGDIRNTGRVRCKNCGRSVDETVAVCPHCGSEDVEHTEEH
;
A
#
# COMPACT_ATOMS: atom_id res chain seq x y z
N MET A 1 17.78 45.95 -2.89
CA MET A 1 17.03 44.73 -2.55
C MET A 1 17.38 43.73 -3.62
N SER A 2 18.17 42.72 -3.25
CA SER A 2 18.59 41.66 -4.16
C SER A 2 17.94 40.39 -3.64
N ASP A 3 16.98 39.87 -4.39
CA ASP A 3 16.41 38.54 -4.16
C ASP A 3 17.48 37.51 -4.52
N SER A 4 18.07 36.90 -3.48
CA SER A 4 18.82 35.66 -3.63
C SER A 4 17.80 34.54 -3.84
N VAL A 5 17.59 34.15 -5.11
CA VAL A 5 16.96 32.87 -5.43
C VAL A 5 17.89 31.79 -4.88
N GLY A 6 17.49 31.17 -3.76
CA GLY A 6 18.18 30.03 -3.19
C GLY A 6 18.17 28.88 -4.19
N GLY A 7 19.30 28.67 -4.86
CA GLY A 7 19.52 27.46 -5.64
C GLY A 7 19.45 26.22 -4.74
N PRO A 8 19.13 25.05 -5.31
CA PRO A 8 19.04 23.80 -4.55
C PRO A 8 20.34 23.56 -3.77
N ALA A 9 20.21 22.97 -2.58
CA ALA A 9 21.32 22.74 -1.67
C ALA A 9 22.44 21.95 -2.40
N PRO A 10 23.73 22.20 -2.09
CA PRO A 10 24.85 21.57 -2.79
C PRO A 10 24.85 20.03 -2.73
N SER A 11 24.08 19.41 -1.83
CA SER A 11 23.84 17.97 -1.73
C SER A 11 22.95 17.39 -2.83
N ASP A 12 22.16 18.21 -3.53
CA ASP A 12 21.22 17.77 -4.57
C ASP A 12 21.85 17.80 -5.97
N ARG A 13 23.09 18.27 -6.09
CA ARG A 13 23.75 18.45 -7.38
C ARG A 13 24.57 17.20 -7.74
N LEU A 14 24.25 16.61 -8.88
CA LEU A 14 25.01 15.50 -9.45
C LEU A 14 26.47 15.91 -9.74
N PRO A 15 27.45 15.01 -9.58
CA PRO A 15 28.84 15.28 -9.94
C PRO A 15 28.98 15.65 -11.43
N ASP A 16 29.83 16.62 -11.76
CA ASP A 16 30.03 17.08 -13.16
C ASP A 16 30.43 15.94 -14.10
N THR A 17 31.19 14.95 -13.62
CA THR A 17 31.56 13.76 -14.41
C THR A 17 30.37 12.92 -14.83
N LEU A 18 29.32 12.86 -14.01
CA LEU A 18 28.08 12.16 -14.33
C LEU A 18 27.23 12.99 -15.31
N ILE A 19 27.19 14.32 -15.14
CA ILE A 19 26.52 15.23 -16.07
C ILE A 19 27.12 15.08 -17.48
N GLU A 20 28.45 15.16 -17.59
CA GLU A 20 29.15 14.99 -18.87
C GLU A 20 28.93 13.60 -19.50
N ALA A 21 28.71 12.57 -18.70
CA ALA A 21 28.41 11.23 -19.18
C ALA A 21 26.98 11.15 -19.73
N VAL A 22 26.01 11.74 -19.04
CA VAL A 22 24.61 11.83 -19.48
C VAL A 22 24.48 12.68 -20.74
N ASP A 23 25.21 13.80 -20.84
CA ASP A 23 25.21 14.69 -22.02
C ASP A 23 25.74 14.01 -23.30
N ARG A 24 26.50 12.92 -23.17
CA ARG A 24 27.00 12.12 -24.29
C ARG A 24 26.00 11.08 -24.80
N LEU A 25 24.91 10.84 -24.08
CA LEU A 25 23.90 9.82 -24.43
C LEU A 25 22.95 10.32 -25.53
N GLY A 26 22.61 9.41 -26.44
CA GLY A 26 21.54 9.63 -27.41
C GLY A 26 20.15 9.48 -26.78
N MET A 27 19.11 9.93 -27.49
CA MET A 27 17.72 9.91 -27.01
C MET A 27 17.22 8.54 -26.54
N SER A 28 17.56 7.45 -27.23
CA SER A 28 17.18 6.09 -26.81
C SER A 28 17.86 5.66 -25.51
N GLU A 29 19.13 6.03 -25.34
CA GLU A 29 19.91 5.73 -24.14
C GLU A 29 19.43 6.54 -22.95
N LEU A 30 19.04 7.81 -23.15
CA LEU A 30 18.43 8.65 -22.13
C LEU A 30 17.11 8.05 -21.62
N ARG A 31 16.25 7.53 -22.51
CA ARG A 31 15.02 6.83 -22.10
C ARG A 31 15.31 5.56 -21.30
N ALA A 32 16.32 4.78 -21.72
CA ALA A 32 16.75 3.59 -21.00
C ALA A 32 17.32 3.95 -19.62
N LEU A 33 18.09 5.04 -19.53
CA LEU A 33 18.62 5.57 -18.27
C LEU A 33 17.49 5.98 -17.33
N MET A 34 16.47 6.69 -17.82
CA MET A 34 15.33 7.10 -17.01
C MET A 34 14.61 5.89 -16.39
N SER A 35 14.34 4.86 -17.21
CA SER A 35 13.74 3.61 -16.73
C SER A 35 14.63 2.88 -15.71
N HIS A 36 15.95 2.87 -15.94
CA HIS A 36 16.90 2.29 -14.99
C HIS A 36 16.95 3.05 -13.66
N VAL A 37 16.92 4.39 -13.72
CA VAL A 37 16.90 5.25 -12.53
C VAL A 37 15.62 5.03 -11.73
N GLU A 38 14.45 5.00 -12.38
CA GLU A 38 13.17 4.68 -11.74
C GLU A 38 13.21 3.30 -11.05
N GLN A 39 13.69 2.27 -11.74
CA GLN A 39 13.86 0.93 -11.18
C GLN A 39 14.83 0.91 -9.99
N ARG A 40 15.94 1.66 -10.09
CA ARG A 40 16.95 1.74 -9.04
C ARG A 40 16.39 2.43 -7.79
N ILE A 41 15.68 3.54 -7.96
CA ILE A 41 14.99 4.25 -6.87
C ILE A 41 14.02 3.28 -6.19
N GLU A 42 13.18 2.59 -6.95
CA GLU A 42 12.21 1.66 -6.37
C GLU A 42 12.89 0.49 -5.62
N SER A 43 14.01 -0.02 -6.14
CA SER A 43 14.77 -1.09 -5.47
C SER A 43 15.46 -0.67 -4.17
N LEU A 44 15.68 0.63 -3.98
CA LEU A 44 16.34 1.18 -2.80
C LEU A 44 15.34 1.63 -1.73
N ARG A 45 14.08 1.86 -2.12
CA ARG A 45 13.02 2.16 -1.19
C ARG A 45 12.68 0.94 -0.34
N THR A 46 12.22 1.20 0.87
CA THR A 46 11.50 0.20 1.64
C THR A 46 10.28 -0.26 0.80
N PRO A 47 9.90 -1.55 0.80
CA PRO A 47 8.69 -1.99 0.12
C PRO A 47 7.45 -1.29 0.69
N LEU A 48 6.49 -0.92 -0.18
CA LEU A 48 5.29 -0.18 0.23
C LEU A 48 4.49 -0.91 1.32
N SER A 49 4.45 -2.24 1.27
CA SER A 49 3.82 -3.06 2.30
C SER A 49 4.48 -2.91 3.67
N GLU A 50 5.82 -2.83 3.73
CA GLU A 50 6.55 -2.69 5.00
C GLU A 50 6.31 -1.31 5.63
N GLU A 51 6.24 -0.25 4.83
CA GLU A 51 5.87 1.09 5.32
C GLU A 51 4.43 1.12 5.84
N ILE A 52 3.49 0.51 5.09
CA ILE A 52 2.09 0.39 5.50
C ILE A 52 1.97 -0.34 6.85
N GLU A 53 2.69 -1.45 7.02
CA GLU A 53 2.71 -2.21 8.28
C GLU A 53 3.26 -1.40 9.45
N ALA A 54 4.24 -0.53 9.21
CA ALA A 54 4.83 0.30 10.25
C ALA A 54 3.95 1.50 10.66
N GLU A 55 3.18 2.07 9.72
CA GLU A 55 2.41 3.30 9.94
C GLU A 55 0.91 3.08 10.19
N ALA A 56 0.39 1.87 9.95
CA ALA A 56 -1.04 1.58 10.12
C ALA A 56 -1.52 1.87 11.54
N ALA A 57 -2.57 2.68 11.65
CA ALA A 57 -3.17 3.05 12.93
C ALA A 57 -4.06 1.94 13.53
N GLY A 58 -4.42 0.93 12.75
CA GLY A 58 -5.34 -0.15 13.14
C GLY A 58 -4.86 -1.52 12.70
N GLU A 59 -5.72 -2.53 12.87
CA GLU A 59 -5.38 -3.91 12.50
C GLU A 59 -5.43 -4.10 10.98
N LEU A 60 -4.30 -4.46 10.38
CA LEU A 60 -4.22 -4.78 8.96
C LEU A 60 -4.76 -6.18 8.68
N LEU A 61 -5.80 -6.24 7.85
CA LEU A 61 -6.45 -7.49 7.44
C LEU A 61 -5.99 -7.98 6.06
N GLY A 62 -5.26 -7.15 5.31
CA GLY A 62 -4.69 -7.50 4.01
C GLY A 62 -4.15 -6.30 3.26
N ILE A 63 -3.07 -6.52 2.52
CA ILE A 63 -2.43 -5.56 1.62
C ILE A 63 -2.35 -6.19 0.23
N GLU A 64 -2.95 -5.54 -0.77
CA GLU A 64 -2.81 -5.88 -2.18
C GLU A 64 -1.92 -4.84 -2.85
N ASN A 65 -0.67 -5.20 -3.14
CA ASN A 65 0.34 -4.29 -3.68
C ASN A 65 0.29 -4.27 -5.22
N HIS A 66 0.17 -3.07 -5.80
CA HIS A 66 0.12 -2.80 -7.23
C HIS A 66 1.33 -1.98 -7.73
N GLY A 67 2.43 -1.97 -6.98
CA GLY A 67 3.67 -1.26 -7.29
C GLY A 67 3.63 0.20 -6.84
N VAL A 68 2.88 1.04 -7.56
CA VAL A 68 2.82 2.49 -7.27
C VAL A 68 1.79 2.85 -6.20
N TYR A 69 0.90 1.91 -5.87
CA TYR A 69 -0.07 2.00 -4.79
C TYR A 69 -0.37 0.61 -4.22
N ALA A 70 -1.05 0.56 -3.09
CA ALA A 70 -1.62 -0.64 -2.53
C ALA A 70 -3.09 -0.42 -2.13
N LEU A 71 -3.89 -1.47 -2.22
CA LEU A 71 -5.21 -1.52 -1.58
C LEU A 71 -5.05 -2.17 -0.22
N VAL A 72 -5.45 -1.46 0.83
CA VAL A 72 -5.28 -1.88 2.21
C VAL A 72 -6.64 -2.08 2.84
N ARG A 73 -6.89 -3.29 3.35
CA ARG A 73 -8.03 -3.55 4.22
C ARG A 73 -7.56 -3.44 5.66
N MET A 74 -8.14 -2.53 6.42
CA MET A 74 -7.78 -2.26 7.80
C MET A 74 -9.02 -2.15 8.66
N ARG A 75 -8.96 -2.68 9.87
CA ARG A 75 -9.94 -2.38 10.91
C ARG A 75 -9.42 -1.17 11.71
N PRO A 76 -10.16 -0.06 11.78
CA PRO A 76 -9.76 1.10 12.58
C PRO A 76 -9.52 0.71 14.05
N PRO A 77 -8.65 1.43 14.77
CA PRO A 77 -8.55 1.26 16.21
C PRO A 77 -9.90 1.66 16.84
N GLY A 78 -10.44 0.82 17.74
CA GLY A 78 -11.65 1.16 18.48
C GLY A 78 -11.42 2.34 19.44
N PRO A 79 -12.50 2.93 20.01
CA PRO A 79 -12.43 4.14 20.82
C PRO A 79 -11.52 4.03 22.06
N ASP A 80 -11.32 2.83 22.59
CA ASP A 80 -10.45 2.54 23.73
C ASP A 80 -9.14 1.82 23.33
N GLY A 81 -8.83 1.76 22.02
CA GLY A 81 -7.72 0.96 21.48
C GLY A 81 -8.00 -0.54 21.46
N GLU A 82 -9.16 -0.98 21.97
CA GLU A 82 -9.65 -2.34 21.81
C GLU A 82 -10.30 -2.51 20.44
N VAL A 83 -9.79 -3.47 19.68
CA VAL A 83 -10.30 -3.83 18.37
C VAL A 83 -11.54 -4.70 18.56
N SER A 84 -12.74 -4.14 18.37
CA SER A 84 -13.97 -4.92 18.38
C SER A 84 -14.09 -5.71 17.07
N GLU A 85 -14.20 -7.04 17.17
CA GLU A 85 -14.37 -7.93 15.99
C GLU A 85 -15.60 -7.57 15.14
N ALA A 86 -16.57 -6.85 15.73
CA ALA A 86 -17.83 -6.45 15.11
C ALA A 86 -17.74 -5.18 14.23
N GLU A 87 -16.63 -4.44 14.24
CA GLU A 87 -16.49 -3.26 13.39
C GLU A 87 -16.20 -3.63 11.93
N PRO A 88 -16.84 -2.96 10.95
CA PRO A 88 -16.59 -3.22 9.54
C PRO A 88 -15.14 -2.85 9.20
N ALA A 89 -14.53 -3.64 8.33
CA ALA A 89 -13.21 -3.30 7.81
C ALA A 89 -13.35 -2.16 6.81
N SER A 90 -12.41 -1.23 6.81
CA SER A 90 -12.36 -0.15 5.83
C SER A 90 -11.33 -0.47 4.74
N LEU A 91 -11.66 -0.11 3.51
CA LEU A 91 -10.75 -0.22 2.36
C LEU A 91 -10.09 1.14 2.09
N TYR A 92 -8.78 1.13 1.93
CA TYR A 92 -7.98 2.32 1.63
C TYR A 92 -7.17 2.10 0.36
N HIS A 93 -7.00 3.16 -0.42
CA HIS A 93 -5.96 3.28 -1.43
C HIS A 93 -4.77 4.01 -0.81
N VAL A 94 -3.63 3.34 -0.74
CA VAL A 94 -2.41 3.88 -0.12
C VAL A 94 -1.33 4.07 -1.17
N SER A 95 -0.76 5.26 -1.25
CA SER A 95 0.31 5.61 -2.19
C SER A 95 1.34 6.52 -1.52
N ARG A 96 2.58 6.53 -2.03
CA ARG A 96 3.59 7.50 -1.58
C ARG A 96 3.37 8.84 -2.27
N GLU A 97 3.32 9.90 -1.47
CA GLU A 97 3.32 11.28 -1.97
C GLU A 97 4.56 12.02 -1.48
N ARG A 98 5.18 12.79 -2.38
CA ARG A 98 6.27 13.72 -2.04
C ARG A 98 5.67 15.04 -1.57
N GLY A 99 6.01 15.42 -0.34
CA GLY A 99 5.74 16.74 0.21
C GLY A 99 6.53 17.84 -0.52
N LEU A 100 6.17 19.09 -0.22
CA LEU A 100 6.85 20.28 -0.78
C LEU A 100 8.28 20.45 -0.26
N ASP A 101 8.58 19.84 0.88
CA ASP A 101 9.89 19.74 1.50
C ASP A 101 10.76 18.60 0.92
N GLY A 102 10.18 17.76 0.06
CA GLY A 102 10.85 16.62 -0.54
C GLY A 102 10.78 15.33 0.29
N GLU A 103 10.17 15.35 1.48
CA GLU A 103 9.93 14.13 2.25
C GLU A 103 8.79 13.30 1.63
N GLU A 104 8.94 11.98 1.63
CA GLU A 104 7.90 11.06 1.20
C GLU A 104 7.07 10.62 2.41
N SER A 105 5.75 10.57 2.25
CA SER A 105 4.83 10.05 3.27
C SER A 105 3.74 9.19 2.61
N LEU A 106 3.12 8.31 3.39
CA LEU A 106 1.97 7.54 2.92
C LEU A 106 0.72 8.41 2.89
N HIS A 107 0.13 8.54 1.71
CA HIS A 107 -1.20 9.09 1.52
C HIS A 107 -2.25 7.98 1.61
N TRP A 108 -3.16 8.11 2.57
CA TRP A 108 -4.24 7.15 2.82
C TRP A 108 -5.58 7.71 2.34
N ALA A 109 -6.08 7.23 1.21
CA ALA A 109 -7.39 7.61 0.69
C ALA A 109 -8.44 6.55 1.07
N TYR A 110 -9.41 6.91 1.90
CA TYR A 110 -10.54 6.04 2.26
C TYR A 110 -11.45 5.80 1.06
N LEU A 111 -11.71 4.53 0.75
CA LEU A 111 -12.56 4.11 -0.37
C LEU A 111 -13.95 3.64 0.06
N GLY A 112 -14.14 3.32 1.34
CA GLY A 112 -15.42 2.84 1.87
C GLY A 112 -15.25 1.71 2.87
N ASP A 113 -16.33 1.45 3.61
CA ASP A 113 -16.41 0.30 4.50
C ASP A 113 -16.79 -0.93 3.69
N ILE A 114 -16.01 -1.98 3.87
CA ILE A 114 -16.31 -3.31 3.39
C ILE A 114 -16.82 -4.13 4.56
N ARG A 115 -17.98 -4.75 4.36
CA ARG A 115 -18.48 -5.73 5.33
C ARG A 115 -17.39 -6.77 5.44
N ASN A 116 -16.82 -6.90 6.63
CA ASN A 116 -15.96 -8.02 6.96
C ASN A 116 -16.90 -9.22 7.05
N THR A 117 -17.26 -9.75 5.90
CA THR A 117 -17.85 -11.08 5.83
C THR A 117 -16.72 -11.99 6.27
N GLY A 118 -16.67 -12.28 7.57
CA GLY A 118 -15.68 -13.13 8.19
C GLY A 118 -15.40 -14.32 7.29
N ARG A 119 -14.13 -14.49 6.93
CA ARG A 119 -13.76 -15.58 6.03
C ARG A 119 -13.64 -16.85 6.85
N VAL A 120 -14.64 -17.69 6.79
CA VAL A 120 -14.66 -18.99 7.44
C VAL A 120 -14.07 -20.04 6.51
N ARG A 121 -13.40 -21.04 7.10
CA ARG A 121 -12.85 -22.16 6.33
C ARG A 121 -13.93 -23.21 6.16
N CYS A 122 -14.24 -23.59 4.93
CA CYS A 122 -15.14 -24.70 4.66
C CYS A 122 -14.57 -25.99 5.29
N LYS A 123 -15.35 -26.65 6.16
CA LYS A 123 -14.94 -27.89 6.84
C LYS A 123 -14.70 -29.06 5.89
N ASN A 124 -15.34 -29.04 4.72
CA ASN A 124 -15.24 -30.12 3.75
C ASN A 124 -14.04 -29.96 2.80
N CYS A 125 -13.88 -28.78 2.17
CA CYS A 125 -12.84 -28.57 1.15
C CYS A 125 -11.62 -27.75 1.63
N GLY A 126 -11.68 -27.20 2.85
CA GLY A 126 -10.59 -26.43 3.45
C GLY A 126 -10.36 -25.05 2.84
N ARG A 127 -11.16 -24.62 1.85
CA ARG A 127 -11.06 -23.29 1.23
C ARG A 127 -11.76 -22.23 2.08
N SER A 128 -11.17 -21.04 2.12
CA SER A 128 -11.79 -19.88 2.75
C SER A 128 -12.97 -19.40 1.90
N VAL A 129 -14.13 -19.28 2.53
CA VAL A 129 -15.36 -18.74 1.95
C VAL A 129 -15.87 -17.60 2.82
N ASP A 130 -16.79 -16.82 2.29
CA ASP A 130 -17.49 -15.77 3.00
C ASP A 130 -18.45 -16.38 4.05
N GLU A 131 -18.46 -15.92 5.29
CA GLU A 131 -19.37 -16.46 6.34
C GLU A 131 -20.86 -16.27 6.03
N THR A 132 -21.20 -15.33 5.15
CA THR A 132 -22.58 -15.07 4.74
C THR A 132 -23.06 -16.07 3.70
N VAL A 133 -22.16 -16.86 3.08
CA VAL A 133 -22.59 -17.91 2.15
C VAL A 133 -23.04 -19.14 2.92
N ALA A 134 -24.33 -19.47 2.80
CA ALA A 134 -24.91 -20.70 3.38
C ALA A 134 -24.38 -21.99 2.71
N VAL A 135 -23.78 -21.89 1.51
CA VAL A 135 -23.27 -23.02 0.74
C VAL A 135 -21.90 -22.69 0.18
N CYS A 136 -20.92 -23.56 0.40
CA CYS A 136 -19.58 -23.40 -0.16
C CYS A 136 -19.62 -23.47 -1.70
N PRO A 137 -19.26 -22.39 -2.43
CA PRO A 137 -19.31 -22.37 -3.90
C PRO A 137 -18.29 -23.30 -4.57
N HIS A 138 -17.33 -23.82 -3.81
CA HIS A 138 -16.29 -24.71 -4.31
C HIS A 138 -16.63 -26.20 -4.21
N CYS A 139 -17.46 -26.60 -3.25
CA CYS A 139 -17.76 -28.02 -3.02
C CYS A 139 -19.22 -28.33 -2.72
N GLY A 140 -20.08 -27.31 -2.59
CA GLY A 140 -21.50 -27.47 -2.34
C GLY A 140 -21.89 -27.86 -0.92
N SER A 141 -20.96 -27.82 0.05
CA SER A 141 -21.27 -28.14 1.45
C SER A 141 -21.99 -26.98 2.16
N GLU A 142 -22.99 -27.32 2.98
CA GLU A 142 -23.74 -26.39 3.85
C GLU A 142 -23.05 -26.15 5.21
N ASP A 143 -21.96 -26.88 5.52
CA ASP A 143 -21.24 -26.79 6.80
C ASP A 143 -20.30 -25.57 6.86
N VAL A 144 -20.91 -24.40 6.89
CA VAL A 144 -20.28 -23.11 7.15
C VAL A 144 -20.58 -22.79 8.62
N GLU A 145 -19.56 -22.57 9.47
CA GLU A 145 -19.79 -22.35 10.91
C GLU A 145 -20.59 -21.07 11.13
N HIS A 146 -21.90 -21.23 11.36
CA HIS A 146 -22.76 -20.18 11.86
C HIS A 146 -22.70 -20.20 13.38
N THR A 147 -22.12 -19.18 13.99
CA THR A 147 -22.30 -18.96 15.42
C THR A 147 -23.75 -18.52 15.63
N GLU A 148 -24.63 -19.45 15.98
CA GLU A 148 -26.00 -19.13 16.39
C GLU A 148 -25.96 -18.42 17.75
N GLU A 149 -26.18 -17.10 17.74
CA GLU A 149 -26.46 -16.33 18.95
C GLU A 149 -27.73 -16.91 19.64
N HIS A 150 -27.61 -17.29 20.91
CA HIS A 150 -28.72 -17.65 21.81
C HIS A 150 -29.06 -16.48 22.73
#